data_AF-A0A975KLR8-F1
#
_entry.id   AF-A0A975KLR8-F1
#
_cell.length_a   1.000
_cell.length_b   1.000
_cell.length_c   1.000
_cell.angle_alpha   90.00
_cell.angle_beta   90.00
_cell.angle_gamma   90.00
#
_symmetry.space_group_name_H-M   'P 1'
#
loop_
_entity.id
_entity.type
_entity.pdbx_description
1 polymer ?
#
loop_
_entity_poly.entity_id
_entity_poly.type
_entity_poly.pdbx_seq_one_letter_code
_entity_poly.pdbx_strand_id
1 'polypeptide(L)'
;MGRKGLIGLLVLLIILTMAACSNIDEKIVGKWEDNFFGYITYDFKSDGTFKLDTGEEIVKGKFSTSGDKLTLEAKGDKIVGNYSIEDGILTISSEDGEEFELVRAVNDKK
;
A
#
# COMPACT_ATOMS: atom_id res chain seq x y z
N MET A 1 -5.47 34.31 -39.31
CA MET A 1 -6.19 34.00 -38.05
C MET A 1 -6.64 32.55 -38.13
N GLY A 2 -6.31 31.58 -37.29
CA GLY A 2 -5.63 31.51 -36.01
C GLY A 2 -5.96 30.12 -35.45
N ARG A 3 -5.59 29.03 -36.15
CA ARG A 3 -5.82 27.65 -35.70
C ARG A 3 -4.79 27.29 -34.62
N LYS A 4 -4.90 27.93 -33.46
CA LYS A 4 -4.03 27.70 -32.29
C LYS A 4 -4.93 27.62 -31.06
N GLY A 5 -5.68 26.53 -30.94
CA GLY A 5 -6.60 26.35 -29.81
C GLY A 5 -6.87 24.90 -29.41
N LEU A 6 -6.50 23.91 -30.24
CA LEU A 6 -6.85 22.51 -29.99
C LEU A 6 -5.71 21.65 -29.42
N ILE A 7 -4.45 22.12 -29.48
CA ILE A 7 -3.29 21.33 -29.01
C ILE A 7 -3.12 21.45 -27.48
N GLY A 8 -3.51 22.59 -26.88
CA GLY A 8 -3.41 22.79 -25.42
C GLY A 8 -4.40 21.94 -24.61
N LEU A 9 -5.55 21.58 -25.19
CA LEU A 9 -6.60 20.81 -24.50
C LEU A 9 -6.25 19.31 -24.43
N LEU A 10 -5.51 18.78 -25.41
CA LEU A 10 -5.11 17.37 -25.48
C LEU A 10 -3.98 17.01 -24.52
N VAL A 11 -3.09 17.97 -24.19
CA VAL A 11 -2.00 17.74 -23.23
C VAL A 11 -2.50 17.76 -21.78
N LEU A 12 -3.59 18.47 -21.48
CA LEU A 12 -4.19 18.50 -20.14
C LEU A 12 -4.95 17.19 -19.79
N LEU A 13 -5.43 16.46 -20.80
CA LEU A 13 -6.17 15.20 -20.63
C LEU A 13 -5.27 13.99 -20.34
N ILE A 14 -3.96 14.06 -20.63
CA ILE A 14 -3.01 12.96 -20.39
C ILE A 14 -2.51 12.95 -18.92
N ILE A 15 -2.64 14.07 -18.19
CA ILE A 15 -2.23 14.15 -16.77
C ILE A 15 -3.34 13.63 -15.83
N LEU A 16 -4.54 13.34 -16.35
CA LEU A 16 -5.70 12.90 -15.57
C LEU A 16 -5.94 11.38 -15.56
N THR A 17 -5.10 10.56 -16.18
CA THR A 17 -5.43 9.14 -16.42
C THR A 17 -4.90 8.12 -15.41
N MET A 18 -4.33 8.51 -14.26
CA MET A 18 -3.90 7.52 -13.27
C MET A 18 -4.14 7.95 -11.82
N ALA A 19 -5.26 8.63 -11.54
CA ALA A 19 -5.99 8.23 -10.35
C ALA A 19 -6.56 6.85 -10.66
N ALA A 20 -5.69 5.83 -10.67
CA ALA A 20 -6.12 4.49 -10.38
C ALA A 20 -6.89 4.68 -9.08
N CYS A 21 -8.21 4.50 -9.13
CA CYS A 21 -8.95 4.13 -7.94
C CYS A 21 -8.36 2.77 -7.58
N SER A 22 -7.17 2.77 -6.99
CA SER A 22 -6.71 1.69 -6.16
C SER A 22 -7.84 1.52 -5.18
N ASN A 23 -8.56 0.41 -5.32
CA ASN A 23 -9.54 0.00 -4.33
C ASN A 23 -8.70 -0.23 -3.07
N ILE A 24 -8.51 0.80 -2.27
CA ILE A 24 -7.79 0.74 -1.01
C ILE A 24 -8.88 0.56 0.03
N ASP A 25 -8.83 -0.55 0.74
CA ASP A 25 -9.57 -0.68 1.98
C ASP A 25 -8.90 0.26 2.99
N GLU A 26 -9.53 1.38 3.28
CA GLU A 26 -9.05 2.39 4.24
C GLU A 26 -8.74 1.77 5.62
N LYS A 27 -9.28 0.60 5.96
CA LYS A 27 -8.94 -0.11 7.21
C LYS A 27 -7.47 -0.54 7.27
N ILE A 28 -6.83 -0.85 6.13
CA ILE A 28 -5.42 -1.24 6.10
C ILE A 28 -4.48 -0.05 6.26
N VAL A 29 -4.95 1.16 5.96
CA VAL A 29 -4.14 2.39 6.02
C VAL A 29 -3.67 2.63 7.45
N GLY A 30 -2.39 3.02 7.58
CA GLY A 30 -1.72 3.32 8.82
C GLY A 30 -0.45 2.50 9.03
N LYS A 31 0.12 2.68 10.22
CA LYS A 31 1.34 2.00 10.65
C LYS A 31 1.02 0.72 11.40
N TRP A 32 1.72 -0.33 11.05
CA TRP A 32 1.62 -1.66 11.62
C TRP A 32 3.01 -2.18 11.94
N GLU A 33 3.13 -2.94 13.01
CA GLU A 33 4.37 -3.53 13.47
C GLU A 33 4.18 -5.04 13.61
N ASP A 34 5.22 -5.80 13.29
CA ASP A 34 5.26 -7.23 13.55
C ASP A 34 4.98 -7.52 15.04
N ASN A 35 4.03 -8.43 15.29
CA ASN A 35 3.58 -8.79 16.64
C ASN A 35 4.64 -9.57 17.44
N PHE A 36 5.65 -10.16 16.78
CA PHE A 36 6.63 -11.01 17.45
C PHE A 36 7.83 -10.24 18.00
N PHE A 37 8.46 -9.43 17.16
CA PHE A 37 9.72 -8.75 17.47
C PHE A 37 9.58 -7.22 17.52
N GLY A 38 8.56 -6.64 16.88
CA GLY A 38 8.32 -5.19 16.89
C GLY A 38 9.36 -4.35 16.13
N TYR A 39 10.27 -4.99 15.38
CA TYR A 39 11.31 -4.28 14.61
C TYR A 39 10.92 -4.04 13.15
N ILE A 40 9.92 -4.77 12.65
CA ILE A 40 9.44 -4.63 11.28
C ILE A 40 8.20 -3.75 11.29
N THR A 41 8.26 -2.62 10.57
CA THR A 41 7.13 -1.70 10.43
C THR A 41 6.64 -1.62 8.99
N TYR A 42 5.33 -1.78 8.81
CA TYR A 42 4.62 -1.47 7.58
C TYR A 42 3.87 -0.14 7.73
N ASP A 43 4.01 0.76 6.77
CA ASP A 43 3.31 2.05 6.73
C ASP A 43 2.54 2.14 5.41
N PHE A 44 1.24 1.79 5.45
CA PHE A 44 0.33 1.85 4.31
C PHE A 44 -0.34 3.23 4.26
N LYS A 45 -0.27 3.91 3.12
CA LYS A 45 -0.83 5.24 2.93
C LYS A 45 -2.08 5.23 2.06
N SER A 46 -2.99 6.16 2.30
CA SER A 46 -4.23 6.31 1.52
C SER A 46 -4.00 6.65 0.04
N ASP A 47 -2.77 7.01 -0.35
CA ASP A 47 -2.39 7.23 -1.75
C ASP A 47 -1.97 5.95 -2.50
N GLY A 48 -2.07 4.78 -1.85
CA GLY A 48 -1.71 3.50 -2.43
C GLY A 48 -0.22 3.21 -2.40
N THR A 49 0.57 3.96 -1.62
CA THR A 49 1.99 3.66 -1.39
C THR A 49 2.21 2.99 -0.05
N PHE A 50 3.23 2.14 0.04
CA PHE A 50 3.66 1.56 1.31
C PHE A 50 5.15 1.73 1.54
N LYS A 51 5.53 1.73 2.82
CA LYS A 51 6.92 1.59 3.28
C LYS A 51 7.00 0.36 4.19
N LEU A 52 7.93 -0.54 3.90
CA LEU A 52 8.37 -1.60 4.80
C LEU A 52 9.74 -1.22 5.35
N ASP A 53 9.88 -1.25 6.66
CA ASP A 53 11.11 -0.93 7.39
C ASP A 53 11.48 -2.15 8.24
N THR A 54 12.60 -2.80 7.94
CA THR A 54 13.07 -3.98 8.69
C THR A 54 14.14 -3.61 9.74
N GLY A 55 14.45 -2.32 9.88
CA GLY A 55 15.61 -1.83 10.65
C GLY A 55 16.93 -1.92 9.88
N GLU A 56 17.09 -2.89 8.98
CA GLU A 56 18.26 -3.03 8.10
C GLU A 56 18.04 -2.39 6.73
N GLU A 57 16.82 -2.52 6.19
CA GLU A 57 16.45 -2.01 4.88
C GLU A 57 15.08 -1.32 4.92
N ILE A 58 14.95 -0.28 4.09
CA ILE A 58 13.67 0.35 3.78
C ILE A 58 13.27 0.00 2.35
N VAL A 59 12.17 -0.75 2.23
CA VAL A 59 11.52 -1.05 0.95
C VAL A 59 10.33 -0.11 0.77
N LYS A 60 10.17 0.46 -0.42
CA LYS A 60 9.04 1.31 -0.79
C LYS A 60 8.39 0.76 -2.05
N GLY A 61 7.07 0.85 -2.10
CA GLY A 61 6.31 0.32 -3.21
C GLY A 61 4.90 0.86 -3.27
N LYS A 62 4.10 0.23 -4.12
CA LYS A 62 2.67 0.46 -4.23
C LYS A 62 1.91 -0.71 -3.65
N PHE A 63 0.74 -0.44 -3.09
CA PHE A 63 -0.19 -1.48 -2.70
C PHE A 63 -1.59 -1.19 -3.26
N SER A 64 -2.38 -2.25 -3.35
CA SER A 64 -3.80 -2.16 -3.64
C SER A 64 -4.52 -3.32 -2.97
N THR A 65 -5.82 -3.16 -2.73
CA THR A 65 -6.66 -4.22 -2.19
C THR A 65 -7.81 -4.55 -3.13
N SER A 66 -8.37 -5.75 -3.04
CA SER A 66 -9.56 -6.12 -3.80
C SER A 66 -10.26 -7.27 -3.07
N GLY A 67 -11.34 -6.96 -2.35
CA GLY A 67 -11.92 -7.92 -1.40
C GLY A 67 -10.91 -8.24 -0.30
N ASP A 68 -10.65 -9.53 -0.11
CA ASP A 68 -9.69 -10.10 0.83
C ASP A 68 -8.25 -10.16 0.28
N LYS A 69 -8.00 -9.67 -0.94
CA LYS A 69 -6.66 -9.69 -1.55
C LYS A 69 -5.89 -8.41 -1.28
N LEU A 70 -4.63 -8.55 -0.90
CA LEU A 70 -3.62 -7.50 -0.82
C LEU A 70 -2.57 -7.76 -1.91
N THR A 71 -2.26 -6.74 -2.70
CA THR A 71 -1.16 -6.75 -3.67
C THR A 71 -0.10 -5.75 -3.24
N LEU A 72 1.15 -6.19 -3.16
CA LEU A 72 2.33 -5.35 -2.91
C LEU A 72 3.25 -5.39 -4.14
N GLU A 73 3.63 -4.22 -4.64
CA GLU A 73 4.52 -4.08 -5.79
C GLU A 73 5.72 -3.19 -5.42
N ALA A 74 6.92 -3.74 -5.46
CA ALA A 74 8.15 -3.02 -5.14
C ALA A 74 9.32 -3.56 -5.96
N LYS A 75 10.22 -2.68 -6.42
CA LYS A 75 11.45 -3.02 -7.17
C LYS A 75 11.27 -3.93 -8.40
N GLY A 76 10.07 -4.01 -8.96
CA GLY A 76 9.75 -4.87 -10.11
C GLY A 76 9.15 -6.23 -9.72
N ASP A 77 9.13 -6.54 -8.42
CA ASP A 77 8.45 -7.71 -7.87
C ASP A 77 7.00 -7.39 -7.49
N LYS A 78 6.17 -8.42 -7.56
CA LYS A 78 4.76 -8.37 -7.21
C LYS A 78 4.41 -9.55 -6.31
N ILE A 79 3.90 -9.24 -5.14
CA ILE A 79 3.43 -10.22 -4.16
C ILE A 79 1.92 -10.04 -4.03
N VAL A 80 1.19 -11.15 -4.06
CA VAL A 80 -0.26 -11.17 -3.86
C VAL A 80 -0.55 -12.16 -2.73
N GLY A 81 -1.34 -11.73 -1.76
CA GLY A 81 -1.75 -12.55 -0.62
C GLY A 81 -3.19 -12.23 -0.23
N ASN A 82 -3.72 -13.00 0.72
CA ASN A 82 -4.94 -12.58 1.42
C ASN A 82 -4.57 -11.69 2.59
N TYR A 83 -5.51 -10.85 3.03
CA TYR A 83 -5.42 -10.12 4.28
C TYR A 83 -6.77 -10.08 4.99
N SER A 84 -6.71 -9.96 6.31
CA SER A 84 -7.88 -9.69 7.16
C SER A 84 -7.48 -8.74 8.29
N ILE A 85 -8.47 -8.02 8.83
CA ILE A 85 -8.28 -7.15 9.99
C ILE A 85 -9.39 -7.46 10.98
N GLU A 86 -9.01 -8.11 12.09
CA GLU A 86 -9.91 -8.52 13.16
C GLU A 86 -9.32 -8.10 14.50
N ASP A 87 -10.14 -7.51 15.39
CA ASP A 87 -9.73 -7.06 16.72
C ASP A 87 -8.43 -6.21 16.77
N GLY A 88 -8.17 -5.44 15.70
CA GLY A 88 -7.00 -4.57 15.60
C GLY A 88 -5.70 -5.27 15.17
N ILE A 89 -5.78 -6.54 14.77
CA ILE A 89 -4.68 -7.34 14.22
C ILE A 89 -4.87 -7.42 12.70
N LEU A 90 -3.84 -7.08 11.94
CA LEU A 90 -3.75 -7.29 10.50
C LEU A 90 -3.03 -8.61 10.24
N THR A 91 -3.73 -9.59 9.69
CA THR A 91 -3.15 -10.85 9.25
C THR A 91 -2.96 -10.82 7.75
N ILE A 92 -1.77 -11.15 7.26
CA ILE A 92 -1.47 -11.30 5.84
C ILE A 92 -1.02 -12.74 5.59
N SER A 93 -1.63 -13.41 4.61
CA SER A 93 -1.31 -14.80 4.24
C SER A 93 -0.76 -14.87 2.80
N SER A 94 0.38 -15.53 2.61
CA SER A 94 0.90 -15.85 1.27
C SER A 94 0.10 -16.98 0.60
N GLU A 95 0.28 -17.18 -0.70
CA GLU A 95 -0.32 -18.33 -1.41
C GLU A 95 0.17 -19.69 -0.88
N ASP A 96 1.37 -19.72 -0.29
CA ASP A 96 1.98 -20.92 0.30
C ASP A 96 1.45 -21.22 1.72
N GLY A 97 0.54 -20.39 2.24
CA GLY A 97 -0.09 -20.57 3.54
C GLY A 97 0.72 -20.06 4.73
N GLU A 98 1.81 -19.32 4.49
CA GLU A 98 2.50 -18.61 5.55
C GLU A 98 1.70 -17.38 5.96
N GLU A 99 1.46 -17.23 7.25
CA GLU A 99 0.72 -16.10 7.82
C GLU A 99 1.64 -15.29 8.73
N PHE A 100 1.46 -13.98 8.71
CA PHE A 100 2.09 -13.08 9.66
C PHE A 100 1.08 -12.06 10.17
N GLU A 101 1.17 -11.81 11.47
CA GLU A 101 0.27 -10.91 12.20
C GLU A 101 1.00 -9.62 12.53
N LEU A 102 0.34 -8.51 12.22
CA LEU A 102 0.81 -7.17 12.51
C LEU A 102 -0.18 -6.47 13.44
N VAL A 103 0.33 -5.81 14.45
CA VAL A 103 -0.46 -4.97 15.36
C VAL A 103 -0.29 -3.50 14.98
N ARG A 104 -1.24 -2.65 15.36
CA ARG A 104 -1.07 -1.20 15.14
C ARG A 104 0.16 -0.71 15.88
N ALA A 105 1.03 0.01 15.16
CA ALA A 105 2.17 0.68 15.76
C ALA A 105 1.67 1.65 16.84
N VAL A 106 1.99 1.36 18.10
CA VAL A 106 1.69 2.27 19.19
C VAL A 106 2.72 3.38 19.09
N ASN A 107 2.29 4.58 18.68
CA ASN A 107 3.17 5.74 18.68
C ASN A 107 3.78 5.88 20.09
N ASP A 108 5.04 5.50 20.24
CA ASP A 108 5.84 5.87 21.39
C ASP A 108 6.08 7.38 21.26
N LYS A 109 5.07 8.15 21.70
CA LYS A 109 5.21 9.58 21.92
C LYS A 109 6.16 9.73 23.09
N LYS A 110 7.40 10.12 22.81
CA LYS A 110 8.19 10.88 23.78
C LYS A 110 8.92 12.03 23.12
#